data_AF-A0A1Y3CNN7-F1
#
_entry.id   AF-A0A1Y3CNN7-F1
#
_cell.length_a   1.000
_cell.length_b   1.000
_cell.length_c   1.000
_cell.angle_alpha   90.00
_cell.angle_beta   90.00
_cell.angle_gamma   90.00
#
_symmetry.space_group_name_H-M   'P 1'
#
loop_
_entity.id
_entity.type
_entity.pdbx_description
1 polymer ?
#
loop_
_entity_poly.entity_id
_entity_poly.type
_entity_poly.pdbx_seq_one_letter_code
_entity_poly.pdbx_strand_id
1 'polypeptide(L)' 'MHTRPVKAYKMNEDFKVLPKIMYMGEYDDDDNLINVYDASKEKLTKIMGTYQWILDSTGEIFFIEDDFSYLKN' A
#
# COMPACT_ATOMS: atom_id res chain seq x y z
N MET A 1 13.16 -11.60 0.88
CA MET A 1 12.08 -10.69 1.32
C MET A 1 12.68 -9.41 1.88
N HIS A 2 12.11 -8.26 1.53
CA HIS A 2 12.54 -6.95 2.03
C HIS A 2 11.34 -6.01 2.25
N THR A 3 11.52 -5.00 3.09
CA THR A 3 10.45 -4.03 3.42
C THR A 3 10.85 -2.62 2.99
N ARG A 4 9.94 -1.89 2.35
CA ARG A 4 10.14 -0.48 1.96
C ARG A 4 8.85 0.33 2.10
N PRO A 5 8.94 1.66 2.32
CA PRO A 5 7.75 2.51 2.39
C PRO A 5 6.98 2.51 1.07
N VAL A 6 5.65 2.49 1.16
CA VAL A 6 4.73 2.62 0.02
C VAL A 6 3.76 3.77 0.26
N LYS A 7 3.28 4.38 -0.83
CA LYS A 7 2.27 5.44 -0.74
C LYS A 7 0.89 4.81 -0.77
N ALA A 8 0.09 5.11 0.24
CA ALA A 8 -1.30 4.66 0.36
C ALA A 8 -2.26 5.85 0.19
N TYR A 9 -3.34 5.59 -0.54
CA TYR A 9 -4.33 6.57 -0.95
C TYR A 9 -5.72 6.05 -0.64
N LYS A 10 -6.44 6.70 0.29
CA LYS A 10 -7.76 6.25 0.70
C LYS A 10 -8.81 6.51 -0.39
N MET A 11 -9.43 5.44 -0.90
CA MET A 11 -10.25 5.43 -2.12
C MET A 11 -11.47 6.36 -2.13
N ASN A 12 -11.99 6.75 -0.95
CA ASN A 12 -13.18 7.59 -0.82
C ASN A 12 -12.86 9.07 -0.58
N GLU A 13 -11.59 9.47 -0.68
CA GLU A 13 -11.16 10.82 -0.38
C GLU A 13 -10.43 11.45 -1.57
N ASP A 14 -10.46 12.79 -1.66
CA ASP A 14 -9.79 13.50 -2.76
C ASP A 14 -8.26 13.49 -2.55
N PHE A 15 -7.60 12.55 -3.23
CA PHE A 15 -6.17 12.29 -3.13
C PHE A 15 -5.28 13.50 -3.48
N LYS A 16 -5.85 14.52 -4.15
CA LYS A 16 -5.13 15.77 -4.49
C LYS A 16 -5.01 16.72 -3.31
N VAL A 17 -5.87 16.57 -2.31
CA VAL A 17 -6.01 17.51 -1.19
C VAL A 17 -5.45 16.92 0.10
N LEU A 18 -5.49 15.60 0.25
CA LEU A 18 -5.02 14.93 1.47
C LEU A 18 -3.54 14.56 1.43
N PRO A 19 -2.87 14.60 2.60
CA PRO A 19 -1.49 14.14 2.71
C PRO A 19 -1.39 12.66 2.33
N LYS A 20 -0.33 12.33 1.58
CA LYS A 20 -0.02 10.94 1.24
C LYS A 20 0.25 10.15 2.51
N ILE A 21 -0.44 9.02 2.67
CA ILE A 21 -0.21 8.12 3.80
C ILE A 21 0.99 7.23 3.44
N MET A 22 1.95 7.12 4.35
CA MET A 22 3.10 6.23 4.17
C MET A 22 2.89 4.96 4.97
N TYR A 23 2.79 3.83 4.27
CA TYR A 23 2.68 2.48 4.83
C TYR A 23 3.96 1.69 4.57
N MET A 24 4.08 0.52 5.20
CA MET A 24 5.20 -0.39 4.95
C MET A 24 4.77 -1.49 4.00
N GLY A 25 5.41 -1.58 2.83
CA GLY A 25 5.26 -2.71 1.91
C GLY A 25 6.31 -3.78 2.20
N GLU A 26 5.91 -5.04 2.14
CA GLU A 26 6.78 -6.20 2.15
C GLU A 26 6.76 -6.86 0.77
N TYR A 27 7.95 -7.19 0.30
CA TYR A 27 8.20 -7.65 -1.05
C TYR A 27 8.87 -9.02 -1.03
N ASP A 28 8.50 -9.88 -1.98
CA ASP A 28 9.20 -11.14 -2.23
C ASP A 28 10.55 -10.89 -2.92
N ASP A 29 11.25 -11.97 -3.27
CA ASP A 29 12.58 -11.87 -3.91
C ASP A 29 12.51 -11.45 -5.38
N ASP A 30 11.31 -11.48 -5.98
CA ASP A 30 11.02 -11.02 -7.35
C ASP A 30 10.49 -9.56 -7.37
N ASP A 31 10.64 -8.83 -6.26
CA ASP A 31 10.15 -7.47 -6.05
C ASP A 31 8.61 -7.32 -6.12
N ASN A 32 7.83 -8.39 -5.97
CA ASN A 32 6.36 -8.26 -5.90
C ASN A 32 5.91 -7.84 -4.50
N LEU A 33 5.04 -6.83 -4.43
CA LEU A 33 4.39 -6.44 -3.17
C LEU A 33 3.43 -7.55 -2.70
N ILE A 34 3.81 -8.21 -1.59
CA ILE A 34 3.07 -9.33 -1.01
C ILE A 34 2.25 -8.95 0.22
N ASN A 35 2.73 -8.00 1.05
CA ASN A 35 2.00 -7.50 2.21
C ASN A 35 2.13 -5.97 2.33
N VAL A 36 1.13 -5.34 2.93
CA VAL A 36 1.16 -3.92 3.30
C VAL A 36 0.76 -3.79 4.76
N TYR A 37 1.43 -2.91 5.49
CA TYR A 37 1.17 -2.66 6.89
C TYR A 37 0.97 -1.18 7.16
N ASP A 38 -0.02 -0.84 7.98
CA ASP A 38 -0.25 0.52 8.42
C ASP A 38 0.82 1.00 9.44
N ALA A 39 0.68 2.23 9.93
CA ALA A 39 1.59 2.77 10.95
C ALA A 39 1.55 2.00 12.28
N SER A 40 0.43 1.31 12.56
CA SER A 40 0.22 0.48 13.74
C SER A 40 0.73 -0.96 13.56
N LYS A 41 1.29 -1.30 12.39
CA LYS A 41 1.69 -2.64 11.95
C LYS A 41 0.52 -3.62 11.75
N GLU A 42 -0.70 -3.13 11.63
CA GLU A 42 -1.83 -3.91 11.14
C GLU A 42 -1.62 -4.22 9.66
N LYS A 43 -1.79 -5.49 9.30
CA LYS A 43 -1.66 -5.96 7.92
C LYS A 43 -2.95 -5.65 7.15
N LEU A 44 -2.80 -5.04 5.98
CA LEU A 44 -3.89 -4.87 5.04
C LEU A 44 -4.11 -6.15 4.24
N THR A 45 -5.37 -6.43 3.93
CA THR A 45 -5.79 -7.55 3.10
C THR A 45 -5.94 -7.08 1.65
N LYS A 46 -5.28 -7.76 0.71
CA LYS A 46 -5.43 -7.47 -0.73
C LYS A 46 -6.81 -7.93 -1.21
N ILE A 47 -7.54 -7.04 -1.87
CA ILE A 47 -8.80 -7.38 -2.52
C ILE A 47 -8.48 -8.07 -3.85
N MET A 48 -8.78 -9.36 -3.93
CA MET A 48 -8.46 -10.18 -5.12
C MET A 48 -9.16 -9.64 -6.37
N GLY A 49 -8.43 -9.59 -7.48
CA GLY A 49 -8.93 -9.07 -8.75
C GLY A 49 -8.90 -7.54 -8.88
N THR A 50 -8.39 -6.82 -7.89
CA THR A 50 -8.23 -5.35 -7.93
C THR A 50 -6.83 -4.92 -7.48
N TYR A 51 -6.55 -3.61 -7.57
CA TYR A 51 -5.34 -2.99 -7.01
C TYR A 51 -5.57 -2.41 -5.59
N GLN A 52 -6.63 -2.86 -4.91
CA GLN A 52 -7.08 -2.30 -3.64
C GLN A 52 -6.65 -3.16 -2.45
N TRP A 53 -6.48 -2.48 -1.33
CA TRP A 53 -6.13 -3.08 -0.05
C TRP A 53 -7.09 -2.58 1.01
N ILE A 54 -7.59 -3.46 1.86
CA ILE A 54 -8.51 -3.12 2.96
C ILE A 54 -7.82 -3.26 4.31
N LEU A 55 -8.03 -2.29 5.19
CA LEU A 55 -7.70 -2.41 6.60
C LEU A 55 -8.90 -3.04 7.31
N ASP A 56 -8.77 -4.30 7.74
CA ASP A 56 -9.92 -5.08 8.21
C ASP A 56 -10.54 -4.51 9.50
N SER A 57 -9.74 -3.84 10.34
CA SER A 57 -10.24 -3.21 11.57
C SER A 57 -11.17 -2.02 11.33
N THR A 58 -10.94 -1.24 10.27
CA THR A 58 -11.70 0.01 9.97
C THR A 58 -12.60 -0.11 8.75
N GLY A 59 -12.38 -1.10 7.88
CA GLY A 59 -13.01 -1.24 6.58
C GLY A 59 -12.54 -0.20 5.55
N GLU A 60 -11.49 0.56 5.85
CA GLU A 60 -10.95 1.56 4.94
C GLU A 60 -10.22 0.90 3.77
N ILE A 61 -10.47 1.41 2.56
CA ILE A 61 -9.91 0.88 1.32
C ILE A 61 -8.86 1.85 0.79
N PHE A 62 -7.69 1.32 0.46
CA PHE A 62 -6.55 2.06 -0.03
C PHE A 62 -6.13 1.56 -1.42
N PHE A 63 -5.75 2.49 -2.27
CA PHE A 63 -4.90 2.23 -3.42
C PHE A 63 -3.44 2.37 -2.98
N ILE A 64 -2.60 1.41 -3.34
CA ILE A 64 -1.16 1.41 -3.01
C ILE A 64 -0.39 1.73 -4.29
N GLU A 65 0.25 2.89 -4.32
CA GLU A 65 1.23 3.24 -5.35
C GLU A 65 2.56 2.64 -4.92
N ASP A 66 2.87 1.50 -5.52
CA ASP A 66 4.19 0.90 -5.47
C ASP A 66 5.07 1.64 -6.47
N ASP A 67 5.92 2.51 -5.94
CA ASP A 67 6.77 3.40 -6.73
C ASP A 67 7.98 2.59 -7.25
N PHE A 68 7.72 1.67 -8.19
CA PHE A 68 8.74 0.91 -8.91
C PHE A 68 9.65 1.80 -9.80
N SER A 69 9.44 3.11 -9.76
CA SER A 69 10.11 4.12 -10.58
C SER A 69 11.56 4.41 -10.15
N TYR A 70 12.07 3.84 -9.05
CA TYR A 70 13.44 4.09 -8.60
C TYR A 70 14.53 3.37 -9.41
N LEU A 71 14.16 2.52 -10.40
CA LEU A 71 15.09 1.75 -11.23
C LEU A 71 14.77 1.82 -12.74
N LYS A 72 14.54 3.03 -13.27
CA LYS A 72 14.76 3.30 -14.70
C LYS A 72 15.68 4.52 -14.85
N ASN A 73 16.96 4.31 -14.57
CA ASN A 73 18.04 5.09 -15.18
C ASN A 73 18.44 4.43 -16.50
#